data_AF-A0A920SUX6-F1
#
_entry.id   AF-A0A920SUX6-F1
#
_cell.length_a   1.000
_cell.length_b   1.000
_cell.length_c   1.000
_cell.angle_alpha   90.00
_cell.angle_beta   90.00
_cell.angle_gamma   90.00
#
_symmetry.space_group_name_H-M   'P 1'
#
loop_
_entity.id
_entity.type
_entity.pdbx_description
1 polymer ?
#
loop_
_entity_poly.entity_id
_entity_poly.type
_entity_poly.pdbx_seq_one_letter_code
_entity_poly.pdbx_strand_id
1 'polypeptide(L)' 'MFRGASTLNMDQKGRFAVPAKYREELTERCAGQFILTVNVINTGDRCLWLYPQDEWERRRAKSRSVTEF' A
#
# COMPACT_ATOMS: atom_id res chain seq x y z
N MET A 1 -3.02 -1.25 13.94
CA MET A 1 -3.50 0.07 13.39
C MET A 1 -2.29 0.86 12.89
N PHE A 2 -2.20 1.09 11.58
CA PHE A 2 -1.06 1.77 10.95
C PHE A 2 -1.27 3.29 10.91
N ARG A 3 -0.51 4.04 11.72
CA ARG A 3 -0.50 5.51 11.68
C ARG A 3 0.89 6.05 11.99
N GLY A 4 1.18 7.22 11.42
CA GLY A 4 2.42 7.96 11.64
C GLY A 4 3.30 8.03 10.39
N ALA A 5 4.26 8.96 10.42
CA ALA A 5 5.29 9.10 9.40
C ALA A 5 6.57 8.38 9.86
N SER A 6 7.31 7.79 8.93
CA SER A 6 8.62 7.21 9.20
C SER A 6 9.52 7.51 8.01
N THR A 7 10.66 8.13 8.27
CA THR A 7 11.67 8.35 7.24
C THR A 7 12.40 7.03 7.01
N LEU A 8 12.43 6.58 5.75
CA LEU A 8 13.08 5.35 5.35
C LEU A 8 14.18 5.67 4.33
N ASN A 9 15.31 5.00 4.48
CA ASN A 9 16.37 5.04 3.48
C ASN A 9 16.07 3.99 2.40
N MET A 10 16.35 4.37 1.16
CA MET A 10 16.25 3.49 0.01
C MET A 10 17.65 3.04 -0.41
N ASP A 11 17.79 1.76 -0.73
CA ASP A 11 19.03 1.24 -1.30
C ASP A 11 19.19 1.63 -2.78
N GLN A 12 20.36 1.34 -3.36
CA GLN A 12 20.65 1.63 -4.77
C GLN A 12 19.74 0.88 -5.76
N LYS A 13 18.99 -0.12 -5.31
CA LYS A 13 18.07 -0.93 -6.12
C LYS A 13 16.62 -0.49 -5.94
N GLY A 14 16.36 0.62 -5.25
CA GLY A 14 15.02 1.14 -5.04
C GLY A 14 14.25 0.41 -3.93
N ARG A 15 14.91 -0.37 -3.08
CA ARG A 15 14.28 -1.13 -2.00
C ARG A 15 14.35 -0.34 -0.70
N PHE A 16 13.35 -0.49 0.15
CA PHE A 16 13.36 0.01 1.52
C PHE A 16 12.93 -1.09 2.48
N ALA A 17 13.39 -1.01 3.71
CA ALA A 17 12.97 -1.93 4.75
C ALA A 17 11.66 -1.45 5.39
N VAL A 18 10.66 -2.33 5.45
CA VAL A 18 9.45 -2.08 6.25
C VAL A 18 9.86 -1.95 7.73
N PRO A 19 9.40 -0.92 8.48
CA PRO A 19 9.69 -0.78 9.90
C PRO A 19 9.32 -2.01 10.71
N ALA A 20 10.19 -2.41 11.65
CA ALA A 20 10.02 -3.63 12.45
C ALA A 20 8.65 -3.72 13.14
N LYS A 21 8.16 -2.60 13.68
CA LYS A 21 6.84 -2.51 14.35
C LYS A 21 5.64 -2.91 13.50
N TYR A 22 5.78 -2.99 12.17
CA TYR A 22 4.70 -3.36 11.26
C TYR A 22 4.89 -4.72 10.61
N ARG A 23 6.08 -5.35 10.74
CA ARG A 23 6.41 -6.56 9.98
C ARG A 23 5.52 -7.75 10.35
N GLU A 24 5.28 -7.94 11.64
CA GLU A 24 4.47 -9.06 12.15
C GLU A 24 3.01 -8.95 11.68
N GLU A 25 2.36 -7.81 11.97
CA GLU A 25 0.98 -7.52 11.54
C GLU A 25 0.82 -7.64 10.00
N LEU A 26 1.81 -7.20 9.21
CA LEU A 26 1.76 -7.31 7.75
C LEU A 26 2.01 -8.74 7.24
N THR A 27 2.85 -9.51 7.93
CA THR A 27 3.07 -10.92 7.58
C THR A 27 1.83 -11.75 7.86
N GLU A 28 1.19 -11.54 9.00
CA GLU A 28 -0.07 -12.21 9.36
C GLU A 28 -1.21 -11.83 8.42
N ARG A 29 -1.32 -10.55 8.05
CA ARG A 29 -2.43 -10.05 7.25
C ARG A 29 -2.36 -10.44 5.78
N CYS A 30 -1.19 -10.32 5.16
CA CYS A 30 -1.05 -10.45 3.71
C CYS A 30 0.19 -11.25 3.27
N ALA A 31 0.82 -12.03 4.15
CA ALA A 31 2.01 -12.83 3.85
C ALA A 31 3.15 -12.02 3.20
N GLY A 32 3.23 -10.71 3.50
CA GLY A 32 4.20 -9.80 2.87
C GLY A 32 3.90 -9.46 1.41
N GLN A 33 2.70 -9.76 0.90
CA GLN A 33 2.27 -9.40 -0.45
C GLN A 33 1.63 -8.02 -0.47
N PHE A 34 2.11 -7.17 -1.37
CA PHE A 34 1.67 -5.78 -1.49
C PHE A 34 1.41 -5.41 -2.95
N ILE A 35 0.51 -4.45 -3.11
CA ILE A 35 0.22 -3.78 -4.37
C ILE A 35 0.70 -2.34 -4.27
N LEU A 36 1.49 -1.91 -5.25
CA LEU A 36 1.97 -0.55 -5.40
C LEU A 36 1.20 0.13 -6.53
N THR A 37 0.67 1.31 -6.28
CA THR A 37 -0.04 2.12 -7.29
C THR A 37 0.41 3.57 -7.23
N VAL A 38 0.25 4.29 -8.34
CA VAL A 38 0.41 5.74 -8.37
C VAL A 38 -0.76 6.40 -7.62
N ASN A 39 -0.48 7.49 -6.93
CA ASN A 39 -1.53 8.33 -6.36
C ASN A 39 -2.30 9.02 -7.49
N VAL A 40 -3.60 8.74 -7.60
CA VAL A 40 -4.49 9.34 -8.61
C VAL A 40 -5.40 10.43 -8.04
N ILE A 41 -5.42 10.63 -6.72
CA ILE A 41 -6.32 11.60 -6.06
C ILE A 41 -5.72 13.01 -6.05
N ASN A 42 -4.40 13.13 -5.90
CA ASN A 42 -3.72 14.42 -5.86
C ASN A 42 -2.52 14.43 -6.81
N THR A 43 -2.74 14.81 -8.06
CA THR A 43 -1.74 14.80 -9.15
C THR A 43 -0.54 15.72 -8.91
N GLY A 44 -0.61 16.64 -7.94
CA GLY A 44 0.53 17.46 -7.51
C GLY A 44 1.51 16.70 -6.61
N ASP A 45 1.05 15.68 -5.88
CA ASP A 45 1.87 14.92 -4.95
C ASP A 45 2.48 13.72 -5.69
N ARG A 46 3.78 13.79 -5.98
CA ARG A 46 4.54 12.66 -6.52
C ARG A 46 4.79 11.60 -5.45
N CYS A 47 3.73 10.86 -5.10
CA CYS A 47 3.80 9.78 -4.14
C CYS A 47 3.18 8.48 -4.69
N LEU A 48 3.62 7.37 -4.10
CA LEU A 48 3.10 6.05 -4.38
C LEU A 48 2.25 5.59 -3.20
N TRP A 49 1.22 4.82 -3.50
CA TRP A 49 0.40 4.16 -2.51
C TRP A 49 0.75 2.69 -2.46
N LEU A 50 0.90 2.17 -1.24
CA LEU A 50 1.18 0.77 -0.97
C LEU A 50 0.00 0.18 -0.21
N TYR A 51 -0.58 -0.89 -0.74
CA TYR A 51 -1.70 -1.60 -0.14
C TYR A 51 -1.34 -3.05 0.15
N PRO A 52 -1.78 -3.61 1.29
CA PRO A 52 -1.93 -5.05 1.44
C PRO A 52 -2.84 -5.61 0.33
N GLN A 53 -2.54 -6.83 -0.15
CA GLN A 53 -3.27 -7.43 -1.26
C GLN A 53 -4.78 -7.59 -0.97
N ASP A 54 -5.15 -8.02 0.23
CA ASP A 54 -6.54 -8.20 0.67
C ASP A 54 -7.36 -6.90 0.55
N GLU A 55 -6.78 -5.77 0.95
CA GLU A 55 -7.43 -4.46 0.86
C GLU A 55 -7.60 -3.98 -0.59
N TRP A 56 -6.60 -4.25 -1.42
CA TRP A 56 -6.68 -3.92 -2.83
C TRP A 56 -7.80 -4.70 -3.53
N GLU A 57 -7.91 -6.00 -3.26
CA GLU A 57 -8.97 -6.86 -3.79
C GLU A 57 -10.36 -6.39 -3.34
N ARG A 58 -10.53 -6.04 -2.05
CA ARG A 58 -11.79 -5.47 -1.54
C ARG A 58 -12.17 -4.17 -2.24
N ARG A 59 -11.21 -3.27 -2.46
CA ARG A 59 -11.44 -2.00 -3.16
C ARG A 59 -11.85 -2.24 -4.62
N ARG A 60 -11.17 -3.15 -5.32
CA ARG A 60 -11.52 -3.53 -6.70
C ARG A 60 -12.91 -4.16 -6.78
N ALA A 61 -13.26 -5.03 -5.84
CA ALA A 61 -14.60 -5.61 -5.77
C ALA A 61 -15.69 -4.53 -5.58
N LYS A 62 -15.44 -3.54 -4.72
CA LYS A 62 -16.35 -2.41 -4.49
C LYS A 62 -16.47 -1.47 -5.70
N SER A 63 -15.40 -1.30 -6.49
CA SER A 63 -15.47 -0.53 -7.73
C SER A 63 -16.25 -1.26 -8.83
N ARG A 64 -16.29 -2.61 -8.81
CA ARG A 64 -17.03 -3.40 -9.81
C ARG A 64 -18.55 -3.36 -9.65
N SER A 65 -19.05 -2.97 -8.48
CA SER A 65 -20.49 -2.73 -8.25
C SER A 65 -20.96 -1.34 -8.69
N VAL A 66 -20.06 -0.48 -9.17
CA VAL A 66 -20.41 0.79 -9.82
C VAL A 66 -20.10 0.66 -11.31
N THR A 67 -20.89 -0.18 -11.97
CA THR A 67 -21.08 -0.17 -13.42
C THR A 67 -22.56 -0.45 -13.67
N GLU A 68 -23.38 0.47 -13.19
CA GLU A 68 -24.63 0.87 -13.80
C GLU A 68 -24.51 2.40 -13.97
N PHE A 69 -24.99 2.90 -15.11
CA PHE A 69 -24.85 4.25 -15.70
C PHE A 69 -23.73 4.40 -16.73
#